data_AF-A0A254THN5-F1
#
_entry.id   AF-A0A254THN5-F1
#
_cell.length_a   1.000
_cell.length_b   1.000
_cell.length_c   1.000
_cell.angle_alpha   90.00
_cell.angle_beta   90.00
_cell.angle_gamma   90.00
#
_symmetry.space_group_name_H-M   'P 1'
#
loop_
_entity.id
_entity.type
_entity.pdbx_description
1 polymer ?
#
loop_
_entity_poly.entity_id
_entity_poly.type
_entity_poly.pdbx_seq_one_letter_code
_entity_poly.pdbx_strand_id
1 'polypeptide(L)'
;MQAPRPLNKLAMILAAAGLAACTTTATNQKVTIQEDFASTDIHAHSFPGTDKATCEAARRALLSQGYVIHEANPSLVRGRKNFQPGADVHMQIEFHIVCAPDSKGSNSTTAFVTAVRDRYSLKKSSTSASLGVPALGSLSVPFGMSDESLVRVASETIANKLFYERFFALVERYFDDSSVPEPETTANQLGDQ
;
A
#
# COMPACT_ATOMS: atom_id res chain seq x y z
N MET A 1 -74.57 -23.76 26.48
CA MET A 1 -74.73 -23.38 25.06
C MET A 1 -73.49 -22.59 24.64
N GLN A 2 -72.59 -23.22 23.90
CA GLN A 2 -71.25 -22.68 23.60
C GLN A 2 -71.20 -22.28 22.12
N ALA A 3 -70.91 -21.00 21.86
CA ALA A 3 -70.82 -20.44 20.52
C ALA A 3 -69.56 -20.92 19.77
N PRO A 4 -69.62 -21.12 18.43
CA PRO A 4 -68.47 -21.57 17.64
C PRO A 4 -67.42 -20.47 17.47
N ARG A 5 -66.15 -20.83 17.67
CA ARG A 5 -64.98 -19.94 17.53
C ARG A 5 -64.65 -19.68 16.04
N PRO A 6 -64.36 -18.43 15.64
CA PRO A 6 -64.12 -18.06 14.23
C PRO A 6 -62.66 -18.32 13.83
N LEU A 7 -62.23 -19.57 13.76
CA LEU A 7 -60.81 -19.91 13.51
C LEU A 7 -60.43 -19.89 12.01
N ASN A 8 -61.40 -19.95 11.09
CA ASN A 8 -61.12 -20.09 9.65
C ASN A 8 -60.83 -18.78 8.89
N LYS A 9 -61.07 -17.60 9.47
CA LYS A 9 -60.82 -16.33 8.76
C LYS A 9 -59.39 -15.80 8.93
N LEU A 10 -58.66 -16.27 9.94
CA LEU A 10 -57.28 -15.81 10.18
C LEU A 10 -56.25 -16.51 9.27
N ALA A 11 -56.53 -17.75 8.85
CA ALA A 11 -55.61 -18.53 8.03
C ALA A 11 -55.46 -18.00 6.60
N MET A 12 -56.48 -17.30 6.07
CA MET A 12 -56.47 -16.81 4.68
C MET A 12 -55.73 -15.46 4.53
N ILE A 13 -55.53 -14.70 5.61
CA ILE A 13 -54.76 -13.44 5.58
C ILE A 13 -53.25 -13.70 5.68
N LEU A 14 -52.85 -14.79 6.35
CA LEU A 14 -51.42 -15.11 6.52
C LEU A 14 -50.75 -15.68 5.25
N ALA A 15 -51.53 -16.23 4.31
CA ALA A 15 -51.00 -16.80 3.08
C ALA A 15 -50.69 -15.76 1.97
N ALA A 16 -51.25 -14.55 2.05
CA ALA A 16 -51.04 -13.50 1.06
C ALA A 16 -49.84 -12.59 1.36
N ALA A 17 -49.24 -12.67 2.56
CA ALA A 17 -48.10 -11.84 2.96
C ALA A 17 -46.72 -12.45 2.66
N GLY A 18 -46.67 -13.66 2.09
CA GLY A 18 -45.42 -14.42 1.91
C GLY A 18 -44.60 -14.13 0.64
N LEU A 19 -45.12 -13.37 -0.33
CA LEU A 19 -44.47 -13.21 -1.65
C LEU A 19 -43.85 -11.84 -1.94
N ALA A 20 -43.81 -10.91 -0.98
CA ALA A 20 -43.38 -9.53 -1.23
C ALA A 20 -42.03 -9.10 -0.59
N ALA A 21 -41.19 -10.03 -0.12
CA ALA A 21 -39.96 -9.66 0.60
C ALA A 21 -38.64 -10.21 0.00
N CYS A 22 -38.66 -10.66 -1.26
CA CYS A 22 -37.44 -11.05 -1.99
C CYS A 22 -37.14 -10.07 -3.13
N THR A 23 -37.04 -8.78 -2.82
CA THR A 23 -36.34 -7.83 -3.69
C THR A 23 -35.17 -7.27 -2.90
N THR A 24 -34.15 -8.11 -2.71
CA THR A 24 -32.80 -7.63 -2.40
C THR A 24 -32.29 -6.94 -3.66
N THR A 25 -32.69 -5.69 -3.83
CA THR A 25 -32.09 -4.78 -4.79
C THR A 25 -30.61 -4.75 -4.45
N ALA A 26 -29.80 -5.45 -5.24
CA ALA A 26 -28.36 -5.29 -5.24
C ALA A 26 -28.13 -3.83 -5.62
N THR A 27 -28.02 -2.97 -4.60
CA THR A 27 -27.60 -1.60 -4.75
C THR A 27 -26.25 -1.67 -5.41
N ASN A 28 -26.24 -1.28 -6.68
CA ASN A 28 -25.03 -1.04 -7.45
C ASN A 28 -24.34 0.12 -6.72
N GLN A 29 -23.58 -0.19 -5.67
CA GLN A 29 -22.82 0.78 -4.90
C GLN A 29 -21.78 1.31 -5.85
N LYS A 30 -22.13 2.43 -6.50
CA LYS A 30 -21.18 3.28 -7.20
C LYS A 30 -20.13 3.62 -6.15
N VAL A 31 -18.97 2.98 -6.23
CA VAL A 31 -17.82 3.27 -5.38
C VAL A 31 -17.38 4.68 -5.74
N THR A 32 -17.96 5.66 -5.07
CA THR A 32 -17.46 7.03 -5.11
C THR A 32 -16.19 7.02 -4.30
N ILE A 33 -15.05 7.13 -4.98
CA ILE A 33 -13.77 7.39 -4.32
C ILE A 33 -13.91 8.80 -3.74
N GLN A 34 -14.07 8.87 -2.43
CA GLN A 34 -14.16 10.13 -1.70
C GLN A 34 -12.81 10.36 -1.04
N GLU A 35 -12.00 11.22 -1.65
CA GLU A 35 -10.76 11.71 -1.06
C GLU A 35 -11.11 12.62 0.11
N ASP A 36 -10.49 12.37 1.26
CA ASP A 36 -10.59 13.23 2.44
C ASP A 36 -9.30 14.02 2.61
N PHE A 37 -9.34 15.30 2.25
CA PHE A 37 -8.21 16.22 2.38
C PHE A 37 -8.03 16.75 3.81
N ALA A 38 -8.80 16.27 4.79
CA ALA A 38 -8.69 16.70 6.18
C ALA A 38 -7.52 16.08 6.95
N SER A 39 -6.95 14.96 6.47
CA SER A 39 -5.89 14.24 7.19
C SER A 39 -4.49 14.56 6.63
N THR A 40 -3.90 15.67 7.09
CA THR A 40 -2.51 16.02 6.76
C THR A 40 -1.48 15.17 7.50
N ASP A 41 -1.87 14.51 8.59
CA ASP A 41 -0.92 13.97 9.57
C ASP A 41 -0.49 12.53 9.31
N ILE A 42 -1.16 11.81 8.38
CA ILE A 42 -0.79 10.42 8.05
C ILE A 42 0.48 10.38 7.20
N HIS A 43 0.60 11.33 6.26
CA HIS A 43 1.65 11.35 5.24
C HIS A 43 2.74 12.38 5.52
N ALA A 44 2.63 13.18 6.58
CA ALA A 44 3.58 14.23 6.90
C ALA A 44 4.05 14.14 8.36
N HIS A 45 5.34 14.38 8.59
CA HIS A 45 5.89 14.55 9.93
C HIS A 45 7.02 15.58 9.91
N SER A 46 7.05 16.46 10.91
CA SER A 46 8.07 17.50 11.04
C SER A 46 9.21 17.02 11.93
N PHE A 47 10.43 17.20 11.45
CA PHE A 47 11.67 16.87 12.16
C PHE A 47 12.46 18.16 12.42
N PRO A 48 13.20 18.26 13.54
CA PRO A 48 14.18 19.32 13.70
C PRO A 48 15.27 19.20 12.63
N GLY A 49 15.93 20.31 12.29
CA GLY A 49 17.09 20.34 11.39
C GLY A 49 16.78 20.54 9.90
N THR A 50 17.81 20.25 9.10
CA THR A 50 17.83 20.51 7.64
C THR A 50 17.17 19.40 6.84
N ASP A 51 16.70 19.73 5.63
CA ASP A 51 16.18 18.77 4.67
C ASP A 51 17.15 17.62 4.39
N LYS A 52 18.44 17.96 4.21
CA LYS A 52 19.51 16.98 4.05
C LYS A 52 19.58 16.00 5.21
N ALA A 53 19.54 16.48 6.45
CA ALA A 53 19.61 15.62 7.63
C ALA A 53 18.37 14.70 7.73
N THR A 54 17.18 15.27 7.55
CA THR A 54 15.92 14.51 7.56
C THR A 54 15.87 13.45 6.47
N CYS A 55 16.27 13.78 5.24
CA CYS A 55 16.27 12.82 4.13
C CYS A 55 17.37 11.76 4.25
N GLU A 56 18.53 12.08 4.83
CA GLU A 56 19.54 11.08 5.17
C GLU A 56 19.05 10.10 6.25
N ALA A 57 18.37 10.60 7.28
CA ALA A 57 17.73 9.75 8.29
C ALA A 57 16.66 8.84 7.67
N ALA A 58 15.82 9.38 6.77
CA ALA A 58 14.81 8.61 6.02
C ALA A 58 15.44 7.52 5.13
N ARG A 59 16.55 7.85 4.45
CA ARG A 59 17.32 6.90 3.64
C ARG A 59 17.85 5.75 4.48
N ARG A 60 18.42 6.05 5.66
CA ARG A 60 18.90 5.04 6.61
C ARG A 60 17.75 4.18 7.16
N ALA A 61 16.61 4.79 7.47
CA ALA A 61 15.40 4.08 7.89
C ALA A 61 14.95 3.07 6.83
N LEU A 62 14.86 3.47 5.55
CA LEU A 62 14.51 2.56 4.46
C LEU A 62 15.53 1.41 4.30
N LEU A 63 16.82 1.72 4.30
CA LEU A 63 17.89 0.71 4.22
C LEU A 63 17.81 -0.30 5.37
N SER A 64 17.50 0.16 6.59
CA SER A 64 17.34 -0.70 7.77
C SER A 64 16.20 -1.71 7.62
N GLN A 65 15.18 -1.38 6.83
CA GLN A 65 14.03 -2.24 6.54
C GLN A 65 14.23 -3.09 5.28
N GLY A 66 15.42 -3.06 4.66
CA GLY A 66 15.75 -3.83 3.46
C GLY A 66 15.14 -3.27 2.18
N TYR A 67 14.85 -1.97 2.12
CA TYR A 67 14.49 -1.31 0.87
C TYR A 67 15.75 -1.02 0.04
N VAL A 68 15.63 -1.17 -1.28
CA VAL A 68 16.67 -0.76 -2.23
C VAL A 68 16.39 0.68 -2.65
N ILE A 69 17.33 1.57 -2.37
CA ILE A 69 17.29 2.97 -2.79
C ILE A 69 17.65 3.04 -4.28
N HIS A 70 16.77 3.64 -5.07
CA HIS A 70 17.02 3.83 -6.51
C HIS A 70 17.12 5.31 -6.88
N GLU A 71 16.77 6.22 -5.97
CA GLU A 71 17.02 7.64 -6.11
C GLU A 71 17.17 8.30 -4.74
N ALA A 72 18.17 9.16 -4.59
CA ALA A 72 18.37 9.95 -3.39
C ALA A 72 19.10 11.26 -3.73
N ASN A 73 18.62 12.36 -3.18
CA ASN A 73 19.26 13.67 -3.18
C ASN A 73 18.92 14.39 -1.84
N PRO A 74 19.44 15.59 -1.57
CA PRO A 74 19.24 16.26 -0.27
C PRO A 74 17.78 16.47 0.16
N SER A 75 16.83 16.50 -0.76
CA SER A 75 15.42 16.81 -0.48
C SER A 75 14.46 15.69 -0.92
N LEU A 76 14.98 14.56 -1.44
CA LEU A 76 14.17 13.46 -1.99
C LEU A 76 14.86 12.11 -1.76
N VAL A 77 14.07 11.11 -1.35
CA VAL A 77 14.49 9.70 -1.33
C VAL A 77 13.38 8.82 -1.91
N ARG A 78 13.76 7.94 -2.85
CA ARG A 78 12.90 6.85 -3.33
C ARG A 78 13.53 5.49 -3.08
N GLY A 79 12.72 4.58 -2.53
CA GLY A 79 13.15 3.22 -2.23
C GLY A 79 12.04 2.23 -2.48
N ARG A 80 12.39 1.01 -2.89
CA ARG A 80 11.41 -0.06 -3.14
C ARG A 80 11.81 -1.36 -2.49
N LYS A 81 10.81 -2.16 -2.13
CA LYS A 81 10.98 -3.52 -1.61
C LYS A 81 9.95 -4.46 -2.24
N ASN A 82 10.43 -5.61 -2.69
CA ASN A 82 9.60 -6.66 -3.25
C ASN A 82 9.21 -7.66 -2.16
N PHE A 83 7.98 -8.17 -2.26
CA PHE A 83 7.39 -9.15 -1.38
C PHE A 83 6.74 -10.25 -2.22
N GLN A 84 6.95 -11.50 -1.80
CA GLN A 84 6.31 -12.66 -2.43
C GLN A 84 5.58 -13.47 -1.34
N PRO A 85 4.35 -13.07 -0.97
CA PRO A 85 3.60 -13.75 0.09
C PRO A 85 3.11 -15.15 -0.32
N GLY A 86 3.13 -15.49 -1.61
CA GLY A 86 2.80 -16.80 -2.15
C GLY A 86 3.45 -16.99 -3.52
N ALA A 87 3.50 -18.23 -4.01
CA ALA A 87 4.26 -18.59 -5.22
C ALA A 87 3.92 -17.72 -6.44
N ASP A 88 2.64 -17.42 -6.65
CA ASP A 88 2.13 -16.68 -7.82
C ASP A 88 1.76 -15.22 -7.52
N VAL A 89 2.13 -14.70 -6.35
CA VAL A 89 1.78 -13.34 -5.91
C VAL A 89 3.05 -12.52 -5.75
N HIS A 90 3.20 -11.52 -6.62
CA HIS A 90 4.27 -10.54 -6.53
C HIS A 90 3.69 -9.21 -6.05
N MET A 91 4.27 -8.65 -5.00
CA MET A 91 3.91 -7.33 -4.50
C MET A 91 5.15 -6.47 -4.37
N GLN A 92 5.02 -5.18 -4.66
CA GLN A 92 6.06 -4.19 -4.44
C GLN A 92 5.50 -3.08 -3.55
N ILE A 93 6.30 -2.59 -2.61
CA ILE A 93 6.04 -1.33 -1.93
C ILE A 93 7.13 -0.34 -2.35
N GLU A 94 6.71 0.81 -2.85
CA GLU A 94 7.58 1.91 -3.22
C GLU A 94 7.30 3.11 -2.32
N PHE A 95 8.36 3.61 -1.69
CA PHE A 95 8.35 4.84 -0.91
C PHE A 95 8.81 6.00 -1.77
N HIS A 96 8.09 7.11 -1.63
CA HIS A 96 8.46 8.43 -2.14
C HIS A 96 8.47 9.40 -0.96
N ILE A 97 9.66 9.90 -0.61
CA ILE A 97 9.89 10.77 0.56
C ILE A 97 10.45 12.09 0.06
N VAL A 98 9.76 13.20 0.35
CA VAL A 98 10.21 14.55 0.04
C VAL A 98 10.43 15.29 1.35
N CYS A 99 11.63 15.83 1.56
CA CYS A 99 11.98 16.64 2.72
C CYS A 99 11.94 18.10 2.31
N ALA A 100 10.96 18.85 2.82
CA ALA A 100 10.81 20.28 2.54
C ALA A 100 11.15 21.08 3.80
N PRO A 101 12.13 22.01 3.73
CA PRO A 101 12.36 22.94 4.82
C PRO A 101 11.09 23.74 5.11
N ASP A 102 10.77 23.92 6.39
CA ASP A 102 9.68 24.82 6.76
C ASP A 102 10.11 26.28 6.49
N SER A 103 9.21 27.24 6.76
CA SER A 103 9.41 28.66 6.46
C SER A 103 10.81 29.18 6.85
N LYS A 104 11.36 30.10 6.04
CA LYS A 104 12.73 30.61 6.22
C LYS A 104 12.98 31.06 7.66
N GLY A 105 13.92 30.40 8.33
CA GLY A 105 14.29 30.68 9.73
C GLY A 105 13.81 29.63 10.73
N SER A 106 12.90 28.73 10.33
CA SER A 106 12.62 27.52 11.10
C SER A 106 13.79 26.55 10.96
N ASN A 107 14.32 26.03 12.08
CA ASN A 107 15.25 24.90 12.07
C ASN A 107 14.46 23.59 12.06
N SER A 108 13.49 23.48 11.16
CA SER A 108 12.64 22.31 11.00
C SER A 108 12.36 22.03 9.53
N THR A 109 12.14 20.77 9.24
CA THR A 109 11.84 20.25 7.92
C THR A 109 10.68 19.28 8.05
N THR A 110 9.67 19.44 7.20
CA THR A 110 8.58 18.49 7.09
C THR A 110 8.91 17.42 6.04
N ALA A 111 8.86 16.15 6.43
CA ALA A 111 8.98 15.01 5.54
C ALA A 111 7.59 14.57 5.07
N PHE A 112 7.34 14.66 3.77
CA PHE A 112 6.14 14.15 3.11
C PHE A 112 6.42 12.77 2.53
N VAL A 113 5.67 11.76 2.97
CA VAL A 113 5.92 10.35 2.69
C VAL A 113 4.68 9.72 2.07
N THR A 114 4.87 9.15 0.88
CA THR A 114 3.86 8.32 0.21
C THR A 114 4.43 6.94 0.00
N ALA A 115 3.67 5.90 0.40
CA ALA A 115 3.99 4.52 0.07
C ALA A 115 2.91 3.95 -0.84
N VAL A 116 3.29 3.53 -2.05
CA VAL A 116 2.40 2.86 -3.00
C VAL A 116 2.67 1.37 -2.99
N ARG A 117 1.61 0.56 -2.93
CA ARG A 117 1.68 -0.89 -3.06
C ARG A 117 1.14 -1.31 -4.41
N ASP A 118 1.97 -1.97 -5.20
CA ASP A 118 1.55 -2.62 -6.44
C ASP A 118 1.36 -4.12 -6.20
N ARG A 119 0.23 -4.67 -6.66
CA ARG A 119 -0.06 -6.12 -6.63
C ARG A 119 -0.18 -6.63 -8.07
N TYR A 120 0.60 -7.67 -8.37
CA TYR A 120 0.55 -8.39 -9.63
C TYR A 120 -0.01 -9.79 -9.37
N SER A 121 -0.99 -10.22 -10.17
CA SER A 121 -1.44 -11.61 -10.22
C SER A 121 -1.24 -12.13 -11.64
N LEU A 122 -0.85 -13.40 -11.73
CA LEU A 122 -0.66 -14.07 -13.01
C LEU A 122 -2.01 -14.47 -13.56
N LYS A 123 -2.51 -13.76 -14.59
CA LYS A 123 -3.78 -14.12 -15.22
C LYS A 123 -3.52 -15.17 -16.31
N LYS A 124 -3.73 -16.45 -15.98
CA LYS A 124 -3.61 -17.57 -16.93
C LYS A 124 -4.75 -17.50 -17.96
N SER A 125 -4.46 -16.94 -19.14
CA SER A 125 -5.37 -16.93 -20.30
C SER A 125 -5.23 -18.25 -21.06
N SER A 126 -6.27 -19.10 -21.04
CA SER A 126 -6.35 -20.28 -21.90
C SER A 126 -7.31 -20.01 -23.07
N THR A 127 -6.76 -19.55 -24.20
CA THR A 127 -7.52 -19.48 -25.45
C THR A 127 -7.24 -20.78 -26.23
N SER A 128 -8.11 -21.77 -26.07
CA SER A 128 -8.15 -22.93 -26.97
C SER A 128 -9.08 -22.61 -28.15
N ALA A 129 -8.52 -22.49 -29.35
CA ALA A 129 -9.27 -22.48 -30.60
C ALA A 129 -9.17 -23.87 -31.24
N SER A 130 -10.14 -24.74 -30.94
CA SER A 130 -10.24 -26.05 -31.60
C SER A 130 -10.89 -25.87 -32.97
N LEU A 131 -10.08 -25.76 -34.03
CA LEU A 131 -10.58 -25.88 -35.41
C LEU A 131 -10.54 -27.36 -35.81
N GLY A 132 -11.70 -28.02 -35.72
CA GLY A 132 -11.88 -29.34 -36.30
C GLY A 132 -12.07 -29.23 -37.81
N VAL A 133 -11.09 -29.68 -38.59
CA VAL A 133 -11.21 -29.84 -40.05
C VAL A 133 -11.32 -31.33 -40.35
N PRO A 134 -12.47 -31.83 -40.85
CA PRO A 134 -12.62 -33.25 -41.14
C PRO A 134 -12.05 -33.54 -42.52
N ALA A 135 -10.74 -33.81 -42.63
CA ALA A 135 -10.20 -34.59 -43.76
C ALA A 135 -8.70 -34.94 -43.67
N LEU A 136 -7.84 -34.16 -43.00
CA LEU A 136 -6.39 -34.36 -43.11
C LEU A 136 -5.66 -34.03 -41.80
N GLY A 137 -5.18 -35.06 -41.11
CA GLY A 137 -4.04 -35.04 -40.20
C GLY A 137 -4.08 -34.08 -39.00
N SER A 138 -4.12 -34.63 -37.78
CA SER A 138 -3.87 -33.89 -36.54
C SER A 138 -2.44 -33.34 -36.52
N LEU A 139 -2.28 -32.01 -36.56
CA LEU A 139 -0.99 -31.37 -36.32
C LEU A 139 -0.85 -31.08 -34.81
N SER A 140 0.02 -31.83 -34.13
CA SER A 140 0.43 -31.52 -32.76
C SER A 140 1.40 -30.35 -32.77
N VAL A 141 0.93 -29.17 -32.36
CA VAL A 141 1.81 -28.03 -32.11
C VAL A 141 2.38 -28.18 -30.69
N PRO A 142 3.70 -28.05 -30.49
CA PRO A 142 4.32 -28.34 -29.20
C PRO A 142 3.81 -27.39 -28.12
N PHE A 143 3.52 -27.98 -26.96
CA PHE A 143 3.34 -27.24 -25.70
C PHE A 143 4.63 -26.50 -25.37
N GLY A 144 4.53 -25.21 -25.06
CA GLY A 144 5.65 -24.50 -24.43
C GLY A 144 5.69 -23.00 -24.71
N MET A 145 4.82 -22.25 -24.04
CA MET A 145 5.15 -21.07 -23.22
C MET A 145 3.87 -20.27 -23.03
N SER A 146 3.36 -20.31 -21.80
CA SER A 146 2.36 -19.37 -21.32
C SER A 146 2.97 -17.99 -21.40
N ASP A 147 2.41 -17.08 -22.20
CA ASP A 147 2.82 -15.69 -22.17
C ASP A 147 2.27 -15.09 -20.86
N GLU A 148 3.13 -15.00 -19.86
CA GLU A 148 2.82 -14.52 -18.53
C GLU A 148 2.76 -12.98 -18.57
N SER A 149 1.64 -12.45 -19.09
CA SER A 149 1.42 -11.01 -19.08
C SER A 149 1.13 -10.55 -17.64
N LEU A 150 2.09 -9.85 -17.04
CA LEU A 150 1.91 -9.13 -15.78
C LEU A 150 0.94 -7.96 -16.00
N VAL A 151 -0.36 -8.22 -15.83
CA VAL A 151 -1.36 -7.16 -15.74
C VAL A 151 -1.29 -6.58 -14.33
N ARG A 152 -1.01 -5.29 -14.17
CA ARG A 152 -1.11 -4.59 -12.87
C ARG A 152 -2.55 -4.73 -12.37
N VAL A 153 -2.76 -5.49 -11.30
CA VAL A 153 -4.10 -5.89 -10.84
C VAL A 153 -4.68 -4.88 -9.86
N ALA A 154 -3.81 -4.26 -9.05
CA ALA A 154 -4.16 -3.16 -8.17
C ALA A 154 -2.90 -2.36 -7.83
N SER A 155 -3.05 -1.05 -7.70
CA SER A 155 -2.01 -0.17 -7.18
C SER A 155 -2.67 0.88 -6.32
N GLU A 156 -2.24 0.90 -5.07
CA GLU A 156 -2.94 1.60 -4.01
C GLU A 156 -1.93 2.31 -3.11
N THR A 157 -2.21 3.56 -2.80
CA THR A 157 -1.52 4.25 -1.71
C THR A 157 -1.88 3.57 -0.40
N ILE A 158 -0.87 3.17 0.37
CA ILE A 158 -1.08 2.62 1.71
C ILE A 158 -1.67 3.75 2.56
N ALA A 159 -2.88 3.57 3.08
CA ALA A 159 -3.61 4.54 3.92
C ALA A 159 -3.60 4.18 5.42
N ASN A 160 -2.71 3.26 5.84
CA ASN A 160 -2.66 2.79 7.23
C ASN A 160 -1.83 3.74 8.11
N LYS A 161 -2.45 4.41 9.08
CA LYS A 161 -1.76 5.35 9.99
C LYS A 161 -0.58 4.72 10.74
N LEU A 162 -0.78 3.54 11.33
CA LEU A 162 0.24 2.85 12.11
C LEU A 162 1.47 2.46 11.26
N PHE A 163 1.29 2.21 9.97
CA PHE A 163 2.39 1.97 9.04
C PHE A 163 3.31 3.19 8.94
N TYR A 164 2.75 4.40 8.77
CA TYR A 164 3.54 5.63 8.72
C TYR A 164 4.13 6.00 10.09
N GLU A 165 3.39 5.83 11.19
CA GLU A 165 3.91 6.07 12.54
C GLU A 165 5.18 5.24 12.82
N ARG A 166 5.17 3.96 12.44
CA ARG A 166 6.35 3.09 12.57
C ARG A 166 7.51 3.53 11.68
N PHE A 167 7.21 4.00 10.48
CA PHE A 167 8.24 4.55 9.60
C PHE A 167 8.86 5.81 10.21
N PHE A 168 8.05 6.77 10.64
CA PHE A 168 8.54 8.02 11.23
C PHE A 168 9.34 7.79 12.51
N ALA A 169 8.93 6.85 13.37
CA ALA A 169 9.71 6.46 14.55
C ALA A 169 11.11 5.91 14.20
N LEU A 170 11.25 5.23 13.04
CA LEU A 170 12.56 4.80 12.55
C LEU A 170 13.39 5.97 12.02
N VAL A 171 12.77 6.92 11.32
CA VAL A 171 13.45 8.13 10.86
C VAL A 171 14.01 8.91 12.05
N GLU A 172 13.21 9.10 13.10
CA GLU A 172 13.62 9.81 14.30
C GLU A 172 14.83 9.16 14.99
N ARG A 173 14.83 7.83 15.11
CA ARG A 173 15.99 7.10 15.62
C ARG A 173 17.28 7.35 14.82
N TYR A 174 17.20 7.35 13.49
CA TYR A 174 18.37 7.61 12.64
C TYR A 174 18.77 9.09 12.60
N PHE A 175 17.87 9.98 12.98
CA PHE A 175 18.15 11.39 13.15
C PHE A 175 18.99 11.62 14.42
N ASP A 176 18.58 11.06 15.55
CA ASP A 176 19.30 11.15 16.82
C ASP A 176 20.72 10.56 16.76
N ASP A 177 20.87 9.39 16.14
CA ASP A 177 22.18 8.73 15.96
C ASP A 177 23.17 9.59 15.15
N SER A 178 22.67 10.48 14.29
CA SER A 178 23.51 11.39 13.49
C SER A 178 23.88 12.70 14.20
N SER A 179 23.22 12.98 15.32
CA SER A 179 23.43 14.19 16.13
C SER A 179 24.48 14.02 17.24
N VAL A 180 25.00 12.80 17.44
CA VAL A 180 26.05 12.51 18.42
C VAL A 180 27.35 13.18 17.97
N PRO A 181 27.88 14.19 18.69
CA PRO A 181 29.21 14.72 18.41
C PRO A 181 30.23 13.59 18.61
N GLU A 182 31.05 13.33 17.60
CA GLU A 182 32.21 12.45 17.72
C GLU A 182 33.07 12.92 18.90
N PRO A 183 33.47 12.05 19.85
CA PRO A 183 34.29 12.49 20.97
C PRO A 183 35.59 13.06 20.42
N GLU A 184 35.83 14.35 20.68
CA GLU A 184 37.08 15.02 20.36
C GLU A 184 38.22 14.15 20.86
N THR A 185 38.98 13.56 19.94
CA THR A 185 40.22 12.88 20.27
C THR A 185 41.14 13.97 20.81
N THR A 186 41.28 14.01 22.14
CA THR A 186 42.31 14.79 22.84
C THR A 186 43.66 14.24 22.39
N ALA A 187 44.11 14.69 21.23
CA ALA A 187 45.47 14.52 20.79
C ALA A 187 46.32 15.38 21.72
N ASN A 188 46.94 14.71 22.69
CA ASN A 188 48.11 15.15 23.43
C ASN A 188 48.97 16.08 22.56
N GLN A 189 48.95 17.38 22.86
CA GLN A 189 50.14 18.19 22.71
C GLN A 189 50.90 18.12 24.03
N LEU A 190 51.65 17.03 24.14
CA LEU A 190 52.95 17.06 24.79
C LEU A 190 53.81 18.03 23.95
N GLY A 191 54.05 19.22 24.48
CA GLY A 191 54.81 20.27 23.80
C GLY A 191 55.28 21.32 24.80
N ASP A 192 56.49 21.10 25.30
CA ASP A 192 57.46 22.08 25.83
C ASP A 192 57.07 23.56 25.71
N GLN A 193 56.81 24.21 26.85
CA GLN A 193 57.58 25.36 27.40
C GLN A 193 56.84 26.01 28.58
#